data_AF-A0A5J4Q1C5-F1
#
_entry.id   AF-A0A5J4Q1C5-F1
#
_cell.length_a   1.000
_cell.length_b   1.000
_cell.length_c   1.000
_cell.angle_alpha   90.00
_cell.angle_beta   90.00
_cell.angle_gamma   90.00
#
_symmetry.space_group_name_H-M   'P 1'
#
loop_
_entity.id
_entity.type
_entity.pdbx_description
1 polymer ?
#
loop_
_entity_poly.entity_id
_entity_poly.type
_entity_poly.pdbx_seq_one_letter_code
_entity_poly.pdbx_strand_id
1 'polypeptide(L)'
;MINPQKLIDTINSSCKPLLGQSFALTKRKQGNNFCLYRINGTSDALNEFDNPADIVKVLKWFNDFWVFLEIKFTIEEKKVINKRTNEIYVCFSLSIFQGENSDNKKYQLFRAEWDDYNNTEEKHSQPHWHITSNQALEKTIEEYADIFDNRYLISLLDEERNKVFDVKRIHFAMNGNWQNDETHIHKMENEQQIAKWLQGMLNHLRIELDSQ
;
A
#
# COMPACT_ATOMS: atom_id res chain seq x y z
N MET A 1 15.18 13.45 12.94
CA MET A 1 13.78 13.90 12.75
C MET A 1 13.57 14.03 11.26
N ILE A 2 12.57 13.33 10.74
CA ILE A 2 12.30 13.26 9.31
C ILE A 2 11.83 14.62 8.80
N ASN A 3 12.46 15.13 7.75
CA ASN A 3 12.01 16.29 7.00
C ASN A 3 11.06 15.83 5.87
N PRO A 4 9.77 16.20 5.90
CA PRO A 4 8.80 15.75 4.91
C PRO A 4 9.21 16.04 3.47
N GLN A 5 9.69 17.26 3.20
CA GLN A 5 10.05 17.65 1.84
C GLN A 5 11.26 16.86 1.36
N LYS A 6 12.30 16.74 2.20
CA LYS A 6 13.49 15.95 1.89
C LYS A 6 13.14 14.48 1.63
N LEU A 7 12.24 13.90 2.42
CA LEU A 7 11.79 12.52 2.22
C LEU A 7 11.06 12.36 0.87
N ILE A 8 10.13 13.25 0.55
CA ILE A 8 9.41 13.21 -0.72
C ILE A 8 10.35 13.39 -1.91
N ASP A 9 11.32 14.29 -1.83
CA ASP A 9 12.33 14.49 -2.89
C ASP A 9 13.23 13.26 -3.04
N THR A 10 13.60 12.63 -1.92
CA THR A 10 14.38 11.39 -1.89
C THR A 10 13.59 10.23 -2.54
N ILE A 11 12.30 10.08 -2.21
CA ILE A 11 11.45 9.03 -2.82
C ILE A 11 11.24 9.31 -4.31
N ASN A 12 10.91 10.54 -4.69
CA ASN A 12 10.69 10.93 -6.09
C ASN A 12 11.93 10.71 -6.97
N SER A 13 13.13 10.89 -6.44
CA SER A 13 14.37 10.62 -7.18
C SER A 13 14.72 9.13 -7.20
N SER A 14 14.64 8.45 -6.05
CA SER A 14 15.11 7.08 -5.88
C SER A 14 14.16 5.99 -6.39
N CYS A 15 12.85 6.24 -6.41
CA CYS A 15 11.84 5.26 -6.84
C CYS A 15 11.42 5.41 -8.32
N LYS A 16 11.81 6.50 -9.00
CA LYS A 16 11.57 6.69 -10.44
C LYS A 16 12.05 5.52 -11.32
N PRO A 17 13.25 4.95 -11.11
CA PRO A 17 13.69 3.78 -11.89
C PRO A 17 12.80 2.55 -11.71
N LEU A 18 12.09 2.44 -10.58
CA LEU A 18 11.25 1.28 -10.23
C LEU A 18 9.79 1.46 -10.69
N LEU A 19 9.28 2.69 -10.66
CA LEU A 19 7.87 3.02 -10.93
C LEU A 19 7.65 3.72 -12.28
N GLY A 20 8.72 4.05 -12.99
CA GLY A 20 8.67 4.72 -14.29
C GLY A 20 8.81 6.25 -14.22
N GLN A 21 9.03 6.88 -15.37
CA GLN A 21 9.35 8.31 -15.47
C GLN A 21 8.19 9.24 -15.08
N SER A 22 6.95 8.77 -15.22
CA SER A 22 5.75 9.48 -14.80
C SER A 22 5.53 9.46 -13.28
N PHE A 23 6.30 8.68 -12.53
CA PHE A 23 6.21 8.64 -11.08
C PHE A 23 6.54 10.00 -10.46
N ALA A 24 5.58 10.49 -9.68
CA ALA A 24 5.76 11.62 -8.78
C ALA A 24 4.75 11.53 -7.64
N LEU A 25 5.24 11.69 -6.41
CA LEU A 25 4.45 12.02 -5.24
C LEU A 25 4.24 13.53 -5.21
N THR A 26 2.98 13.95 -5.16
CA THR A 26 2.61 15.35 -5.06
C THR A 26 1.73 15.59 -3.83
N LYS A 27 1.84 16.79 -3.29
CA LYS A 27 1.03 17.21 -2.15
C LYS A 27 -0.43 17.30 -2.57
N ARG A 28 -1.30 16.58 -1.86
CA ARG A 28 -2.76 16.55 -2.10
C ARG A 28 -3.54 17.37 -1.12
N LYS A 29 -3.15 17.31 0.16
CA LYS A 29 -3.87 18.00 1.24
C LYS A 29 -2.86 18.50 2.26
N GLN A 30 -3.14 19.66 2.84
CA GLN A 30 -2.38 20.22 3.95
C GLN A 30 -3.36 20.79 4.96
N GLY A 31 -3.17 20.43 6.22
CA GLY A 31 -3.82 21.06 7.36
C GLY A 31 -2.77 21.67 8.29
N ASN A 32 -3.21 22.19 9.42
CA ASN A 32 -2.32 22.81 10.40
C ASN A 32 -1.29 21.81 10.95
N ASN A 33 -1.71 20.56 11.16
CA ASN A 33 -0.92 19.52 11.81
C ASN A 33 -0.67 18.31 10.91
N PHE A 34 -0.92 18.41 9.60
CA PHE A 34 -0.65 17.30 8.71
C PHE A 34 -0.40 17.72 7.25
N CYS A 35 0.32 16.88 6.51
CA CYS A 35 0.52 17.01 5.08
C CYS A 35 0.39 15.65 4.41
N LEU A 36 -0.44 15.56 3.36
CA LEU A 36 -0.72 14.33 2.63
C LEU A 36 -0.12 14.41 1.23
N TYR A 37 0.66 13.40 0.86
CA TYR A 37 1.19 13.20 -0.47
C TYR A 37 0.60 11.92 -1.07
N ARG A 38 0.19 11.98 -2.34
CA ARG A 38 -0.24 10.79 -3.10
C ARG A 38 0.51 10.75 -4.42
N ILE A 39 0.61 9.56 -4.98
CA ILE A 39 1.11 9.36 -6.34
C ILE A 39 0.25 10.14 -7.37
N ASN A 40 0.87 10.55 -8.47
CA ASN A 40 0.16 11.02 -9.66
C ASN A 40 -0.22 9.83 -10.53
N GLY A 41 -1.44 9.32 -10.34
CA GLY A 41 -2.01 8.26 -11.17
C GLY A 41 -2.81 8.78 -12.37
N THR A 42 -3.12 7.88 -13.30
CA THR A 42 -3.87 8.16 -14.53
C THR A 42 -5.16 7.37 -14.65
N SER A 43 -5.30 6.23 -13.95
CA SER A 43 -6.51 5.39 -13.96
C SER A 43 -7.19 5.41 -12.60
N ASP A 44 -8.49 5.15 -12.56
CA ASP A 44 -9.27 5.07 -11.32
C ASP A 44 -9.22 3.65 -10.73
N ALA A 45 -9.19 3.56 -9.41
CA ALA A 45 -9.28 2.30 -8.67
C ALA A 45 -10.11 2.50 -7.39
N LEU A 46 -10.74 1.42 -6.91
CA LEU A 46 -11.45 1.42 -5.65
C LEU A 46 -10.47 1.06 -4.52
N ASN A 47 -10.27 1.98 -3.59
CA ASN A 47 -9.45 1.79 -2.41
C ASN A 47 -10.32 1.23 -1.27
N GLU A 48 -10.40 -0.10 -1.19
CA GLU A 48 -11.37 -0.85 -0.37
C GLU A 48 -11.07 -0.79 1.14
N PHE A 49 -9.82 -0.60 1.54
CA PHE A 49 -9.45 -0.56 2.96
C PHE A 49 -9.73 0.80 3.63
N ASP A 50 -10.15 1.82 2.87
CA ASP A 50 -10.63 3.08 3.47
C ASP A 50 -12.11 2.94 3.87
N ASN A 51 -12.54 3.62 4.94
CA ASN A 51 -13.94 3.62 5.37
C ASN A 51 -14.50 5.05 5.43
N PRO A 52 -15.40 5.45 4.50
CA PRO A 52 -15.88 4.66 3.37
C PRO A 52 -14.79 4.46 2.30
N ALA A 53 -14.95 3.45 1.44
CA ALA A 53 -14.03 3.18 0.34
C ALA A 53 -13.90 4.41 -0.56
N ASP A 54 -12.66 4.75 -0.95
CA ASP A 54 -12.34 5.96 -1.73
C ASP A 54 -11.99 5.59 -3.18
N ILE A 55 -12.28 6.46 -4.14
CA ILE A 55 -11.80 6.30 -5.52
C ILE A 55 -10.47 7.04 -5.63
N VAL A 56 -9.40 6.31 -5.95
CA VAL A 56 -8.04 6.85 -6.04
C VAL A 56 -7.50 6.76 -7.46
N LYS A 57 -6.60 7.69 -7.79
CA LYS A 57 -5.83 7.65 -9.04
C LYS A 57 -4.59 6.77 -8.85
N VAL A 58 -4.48 5.73 -9.66
CA VAL A 58 -3.37 4.76 -9.64
C VAL A 58 -2.44 4.93 -10.84
N LEU A 59 -1.16 4.63 -10.64
CA LEU A 59 -0.14 4.69 -11.68
C LEU A 59 0.06 3.30 -12.29
N LYS A 60 0.18 3.23 -13.62
CA LYS A 60 0.56 1.99 -14.30
C LYS A 60 1.97 1.58 -13.88
N TRP A 61 2.13 0.35 -13.39
CA TRP A 61 3.45 -0.13 -12.95
C TRP A 61 4.09 -1.05 -14.00
N PHE A 62 3.49 -2.22 -14.25
CA PHE A 62 3.91 -3.18 -15.27
C PHE A 62 2.74 -4.14 -15.59
N ASN A 63 2.81 -4.88 -16.70
CA ASN A 63 1.78 -5.83 -17.14
C ASN A 63 0.36 -5.28 -16.99
N ASP A 64 -0.48 -5.89 -16.17
CA ASP A 64 -1.82 -5.49 -15.76
C ASP A 64 -1.85 -4.92 -14.32
N PHE A 65 -0.68 -4.72 -13.68
CA PHE A 65 -0.56 -4.18 -12.34
C PHE A 65 -0.45 -2.66 -12.29
N TRP A 66 -1.02 -2.10 -11.23
CA TRP A 66 -1.07 -0.69 -10.93
C TRP A 66 -0.72 -0.45 -9.47
N VAL A 67 -0.19 0.74 -9.18
CA VAL A 67 0.30 1.10 -7.85
C VAL A 67 -0.35 2.39 -7.37
N PHE A 68 -0.69 2.41 -6.09
CA PHE A 68 -1.03 3.61 -5.34
C PHE A 68 -0.04 3.74 -4.18
N LEU A 69 0.50 4.94 -4.00
CA LEU A 69 1.34 5.28 -2.86
C LEU A 69 0.82 6.54 -2.20
N GLU A 70 0.59 6.47 -0.91
CA GLU A 70 0.20 7.57 -0.04
C GLU A 70 1.19 7.70 1.12
N ILE A 71 1.59 8.94 1.41
CA ILE A 71 2.43 9.27 2.56
C ILE A 71 1.78 10.42 3.30
N LYS A 72 1.44 10.18 4.55
CA LYS A 72 0.86 11.17 5.44
C LYS A 72 1.88 11.54 6.51
N PHE A 73 2.18 12.83 6.59
CA PHE A 73 2.93 13.41 7.69
C PHE A 73 1.97 14.00 8.70
N THR A 74 2.07 13.60 9.96
CA THR A 74 1.33 14.22 11.08
C THR A 74 2.32 14.93 11.98
N ILE A 75 1.98 16.13 12.43
CA ILE A 75 2.83 16.97 13.28
C ILE A 75 2.15 17.12 14.63
N GLU A 76 2.78 16.65 15.69
CA GLU A 76 2.31 16.88 17.06
C GLU A 76 3.28 17.77 17.83
N GLU A 77 2.75 18.74 18.55
CA GLU A 77 3.52 19.56 19.48
C GLU A 77 3.66 18.82 20.82
N LYS A 78 4.86 18.34 21.14
CA LYS A 78 5.20 17.83 22.46
C LYS A 78 5.80 18.95 23.31
N LYS A 79 5.27 19.11 24.53
CA LYS A 79 5.87 19.96 25.56
C LYS A 79 6.76 19.10 26.44
N VAL A 80 8.07 19.31 26.33
CA VAL A 80 9.06 18.73 27.25
C VAL A 80 9.65 19.88 28.02
N ILE A 81 9.48 19.90 29.35
CA ILE A 81 9.94 20.90 30.35
C ILE A 81 10.60 22.15 29.72
N ASN A 82 9.84 23.25 29.66
CA ASN A 82 10.23 24.56 29.11
C ASN A 82 10.62 24.62 27.62
N LYS A 83 10.46 23.53 26.85
CA LYS A 83 10.68 23.50 25.39
C LYS A 83 9.46 22.91 24.67
N ARG A 84 9.04 23.57 23.60
CA ARG A 84 8.07 23.04 22.63
C ARG A 84 8.85 22.39 21.51
N THR A 85 8.58 21.13 21.23
CA THR A 85 9.19 20.38 20.13
C THR A 85 8.10 19.80 19.26
N ASN A 86 8.23 19.94 17.95
CA ASN A 86 7.34 19.27 17.01
C ASN A 86 7.90 17.90 16.71
N GLU A 87 7.09 16.87 16.88
CA GLU A 87 7.39 15.52 16.42
C GLU A 87 6.62 15.27 15.11
N ILE A 88 7.30 14.65 14.16
CA ILE A 88 6.75 14.36 12.84
C ILE A 88 6.60 12.84 12.75
N TYR A 89 5.38 12.41 12.50
CA TYR A 89 5.01 11.03 12.27
C TYR A 89 4.75 10.80 10.80
N VAL A 90 5.12 9.63 10.31
CA VAL A 90 5.00 9.25 8.91
C VAL A 90 4.22 7.96 8.79
N CYS A 91 3.04 8.06 8.18
CA CYS A 91 2.25 6.91 7.78
C CYS A 91 2.42 6.69 6.28
N PHE A 92 2.71 5.46 5.89
CA PHE A 92 2.84 4.98 4.52
C PHE A 92 1.71 4.02 4.20
N SER A 93 1.16 4.14 3.00
CA SER A 93 0.24 3.16 2.43
C SER A 93 0.63 2.90 0.98
N LEU A 94 0.99 1.65 0.69
CA LEU A 94 1.32 1.14 -0.64
C LEU A 94 0.27 0.10 -1.02
N SER A 95 -0.54 0.39 -2.04
CA SER A 95 -1.55 -0.54 -2.54
C SER A 95 -1.23 -0.99 -3.95
N ILE A 96 -1.44 -2.28 -4.20
CA ILE A 96 -1.30 -2.89 -5.52
C ILE A 96 -2.69 -3.25 -6.04
N PHE A 97 -2.90 -2.97 -7.33
CA PHE A 97 -4.15 -3.21 -8.03
C PHE A 97 -3.88 -3.97 -9.33
N GLN A 98 -4.91 -4.64 -9.83
CA GLN A 98 -4.89 -5.35 -11.10
C GLN A 98 -5.99 -4.82 -12.03
N GLY A 99 -5.71 -4.81 -13.34
CA GLY A 99 -6.69 -4.60 -14.39
C GLY A 99 -6.09 -4.08 -15.69
N GLU A 100 -6.86 -4.20 -16.77
CA GLU A 100 -6.47 -3.76 -18.10
C GLU A 100 -6.51 -2.25 -18.24
N ASN A 101 -5.77 -1.72 -19.22
CA ASN A 101 -5.76 -0.27 -19.50
C ASN A 101 -7.16 0.28 -19.83
N SER A 102 -8.01 -0.55 -20.45
CA SER A 102 -9.39 -0.22 -20.79
C SER A 102 -10.37 -0.25 -19.61
N ASP A 103 -10.00 -0.84 -18.47
CA ASP A 103 -10.94 -1.03 -17.38
C ASP A 103 -11.29 0.31 -16.73
N ASN A 104 -12.58 0.52 -16.48
CA ASN A 104 -13.07 1.73 -15.81
C ASN A 104 -12.54 1.86 -14.38
N LYS A 105 -12.30 0.74 -13.70
CA LYS A 105 -11.75 0.68 -12.33
C LYS A 105 -10.82 -0.51 -12.18
N LYS A 106 -9.73 -0.32 -11.43
CA LYS A 106 -8.81 -1.39 -11.04
C LYS A 106 -9.20 -2.00 -9.70
N TYR A 107 -8.98 -3.30 -9.56
CA TYR A 107 -9.30 -4.07 -8.36
C TYR A 107 -8.11 -4.09 -7.42
N GLN A 108 -8.34 -3.81 -6.14
CA GLN A 108 -7.26 -3.82 -5.15
C GLN A 108 -6.94 -5.26 -4.76
N LEU A 109 -5.67 -5.63 -4.80
CA LEU A 109 -5.20 -6.96 -4.39
C LEU A 109 -4.80 -6.96 -2.92
N PHE A 110 -3.96 -6.01 -2.53
CA PHE A 110 -3.46 -5.89 -1.18
C PHE A 110 -2.89 -4.50 -0.93
N ARG A 111 -2.66 -4.20 0.35
CA ARG A 111 -2.03 -2.98 0.85
C ARG A 111 -0.99 -3.32 1.90
N ALA A 112 0.18 -2.71 1.80
CA ALA A 112 1.15 -2.60 2.88
C ALA A 112 1.01 -1.23 3.54
N GLU A 113 0.83 -1.21 4.86
CA GLU A 113 0.87 0.00 5.66
C GLU A 113 2.08 0.00 6.59
N TRP A 114 2.70 1.16 6.75
CA TRP A 114 3.73 1.36 7.77
C TRP A 114 3.45 2.65 8.51
N ASP A 115 3.52 2.62 9.83
CA ASP A 115 3.43 3.80 10.69
C ASP A 115 4.64 3.82 11.64
N ASP A 116 5.27 4.99 11.82
CA ASP A 116 6.40 5.19 12.74
C ASP A 116 5.99 5.25 14.23
N TYR A 117 4.69 5.13 14.47
CA TYR A 117 3.98 4.65 15.65
C TYR A 117 4.50 5.10 17.01
N ASN A 118 3.91 6.18 17.50
CA ASN A 118 3.94 6.49 18.92
C ASN A 118 3.06 5.53 19.77
N ASN A 119 2.88 4.27 19.39
CA ASN A 119 2.12 3.25 20.11
C ASN A 119 3.06 2.19 20.67
N THR A 120 3.36 2.29 21.96
CA THR A 120 4.14 1.28 22.69
C THR A 120 3.41 -0.05 22.83
N GLU A 121 2.13 -0.13 22.47
CA GLU A 121 1.30 -1.34 22.52
C GLU A 121 0.99 -1.91 21.14
N GLU A 122 1.63 -1.45 20.05
CA GLU A 122 1.43 -2.04 18.74
C GLU A 122 1.85 -3.53 18.77
N LYS A 123 0.94 -4.42 18.38
CA LYS A 123 1.07 -5.88 18.53
C LYS A 123 1.38 -6.58 17.21
N HIS A 124 1.26 -5.86 16.10
CA HIS A 124 1.39 -6.40 14.76
C HIS A 124 2.70 -5.94 14.11
N SER A 125 3.37 -6.89 13.47
CA SER A 125 4.62 -6.66 12.76
C SER A 125 4.42 -5.73 11.57
N GLN A 126 5.49 -5.01 11.21
CA GLN A 126 5.48 -4.04 10.12
C GLN A 126 6.15 -4.58 8.84
N PRO A 127 5.69 -4.21 7.63
CA PRO A 127 4.44 -3.49 7.39
C PRO A 127 3.21 -4.34 7.75
N HIS A 128 2.11 -3.66 8.07
CA HIS A 128 0.79 -4.28 8.16
C HIS A 128 0.30 -4.64 6.75
N TRP A 129 0.02 -5.92 6.52
CA TRP A 129 -0.52 -6.38 5.24
C TRP A 129 -2.04 -6.54 5.34
N HIS A 130 -2.76 -5.81 4.49
CA HIS A 130 -4.18 -6.01 4.27
C HIS A 130 -4.36 -6.69 2.92
N ILE A 131 -5.08 -7.81 2.89
CA ILE A 131 -5.34 -8.61 1.69
C ILE A 131 -6.84 -8.57 1.44
N THR A 132 -7.26 -8.26 0.20
CA THR A 132 -8.69 -8.17 -0.11
C THR A 132 -9.31 -9.56 -0.07
N SER A 133 -10.47 -9.66 0.60
CA SER A 133 -11.16 -10.92 0.85
C SER A 133 -12.05 -11.32 -0.34
N ASN A 134 -11.44 -11.52 -1.51
CA ASN A 134 -12.15 -12.04 -2.69
C ASN A 134 -12.84 -13.40 -2.40
N GLN A 135 -12.26 -14.19 -1.50
CA GLN A 135 -12.71 -15.55 -1.16
C GLN A 135 -14.09 -15.65 -0.49
N ALA A 136 -14.52 -14.64 0.26
CA ALA A 136 -15.80 -14.71 0.97
C ALA A 136 -16.99 -14.41 0.03
N LEU A 137 -16.78 -13.50 -0.93
CA LEU A 137 -17.73 -13.21 -1.99
C LEU A 137 -17.79 -14.37 -2.98
N GLU A 138 -16.65 -14.95 -3.35
CA GLU A 138 -16.56 -16.15 -4.20
C GLU A 138 -17.41 -17.30 -3.65
N LYS A 139 -17.23 -17.68 -2.38
CA LYS A 139 -18.00 -18.76 -1.76
C LYS A 139 -19.51 -18.46 -1.75
N THR A 140 -19.88 -17.21 -1.50
CA THR A 140 -21.30 -16.80 -1.53
C THR A 140 -21.86 -16.88 -2.95
N ILE A 141 -21.11 -16.46 -3.96
CA ILE A 141 -21.56 -16.48 -5.35
C ILE A 141 -21.63 -17.93 -5.89
N GLU A 142 -20.66 -18.78 -5.55
CA GLU A 142 -20.67 -20.22 -5.85
C GLU A 142 -21.89 -20.91 -5.20
N GLU A 143 -22.12 -20.69 -3.90
CA GLU A 143 -23.28 -21.22 -3.18
C GLU A 143 -24.61 -20.75 -3.80
N TYR A 144 -24.71 -19.49 -4.21
CA TYR A 144 -25.88 -18.98 -4.93
C TYR A 144 -26.02 -19.64 -6.32
N ALA A 145 -24.95 -19.76 -7.09
CA ALA A 145 -24.99 -20.35 -8.42
C ALA A 145 -25.41 -21.84 -8.39
N ASP A 146 -24.95 -22.58 -7.37
CA ASP A 146 -25.34 -23.96 -7.10
C ASP A 146 -26.81 -24.08 -6.70
N ILE A 147 -27.34 -23.18 -5.85
CA ILE A 147 -28.76 -23.15 -5.47
C ILE A 147 -29.68 -22.99 -6.70
N PHE A 148 -29.23 -22.28 -7.74
CA PHE A 148 -30.00 -22.03 -8.94
C PHE A 148 -29.63 -22.91 -10.16
N ASP A 149 -28.80 -23.96 -9.97
CA ASP A 149 -28.27 -24.87 -11.03
C ASP A 149 -27.73 -24.11 -12.26
N ASN A 150 -27.10 -22.96 -12.02
CA ASN A 150 -26.59 -22.11 -13.09
C ASN A 150 -25.14 -22.44 -13.41
N ARG A 151 -24.94 -23.62 -14.02
CA ARG A 151 -23.60 -24.12 -14.42
C ARG A 151 -22.84 -23.18 -15.36
N TYR A 152 -23.56 -22.37 -16.14
CA TYR A 152 -22.96 -21.33 -16.99
C TYR A 152 -22.33 -20.20 -16.17
N LEU A 153 -23.00 -19.77 -15.10
CA LEU A 153 -22.45 -18.77 -14.18
C LEU A 153 -21.20 -19.32 -13.48
N ILE A 154 -21.21 -20.58 -13.04
CA ILE A 154 -20.04 -21.24 -12.44
C ILE A 154 -18.86 -21.25 -13.43
N SER A 155 -19.09 -21.66 -14.69
CA SER A 155 -18.01 -21.66 -15.69
C SER A 155 -17.45 -20.26 -15.98
N LEU A 156 -18.31 -19.24 -15.99
CA LEU A 156 -17.89 -17.86 -16.19
C LEU A 156 -17.08 -17.36 -14.99
N LEU A 157 -17.46 -17.73 -13.77
CA LEU A 157 -16.72 -17.41 -12.55
C LEU A 157 -15.35 -18.07 -12.53
N ASP A 158 -15.23 -19.32 -12.99
CA ASP A 158 -13.95 -20.00 -13.12
C ASP A 158 -13.05 -19.32 -14.18
N GLU A 159 -13.61 -18.89 -15.30
CA GLU A 159 -12.87 -18.13 -16.31
C GLU A 159 -12.41 -16.77 -15.78
N GLU A 160 -13.25 -16.03 -15.06
CA GLU A 160 -12.89 -14.76 -14.43
C GLU A 160 -11.88 -14.95 -13.30
N ARG A 161 -11.99 -16.04 -12.52
CA ARG A 161 -11.03 -16.40 -11.46
C ARG A 161 -9.63 -16.57 -12.01
N ASN A 162 -9.48 -17.25 -13.15
CA ASN A 162 -8.17 -17.47 -13.77
C ASN A 162 -7.52 -16.18 -14.29
N LYS A 163 -8.27 -15.08 -14.41
CA LYS A 163 -7.74 -13.76 -14.80
C LYS A 163 -7.24 -12.96 -13.60
N VAL A 164 -7.74 -13.25 -12.39
CA VAL A 164 -7.35 -12.54 -11.17
C VAL A 164 -6.09 -13.18 -10.57
N PHE A 165 -5.13 -12.33 -10.20
CA PHE A 165 -3.92 -12.77 -9.58
C PHE A 165 -4.19 -13.41 -8.20
N ASP A 166 -3.67 -14.62 -7.98
CA ASP A 166 -3.82 -15.32 -6.70
C ASP A 166 -2.83 -14.79 -5.65
N VAL A 167 -3.31 -13.83 -4.85
CA VAL A 167 -2.57 -13.22 -3.74
C VAL A 167 -2.10 -14.23 -2.68
N LYS A 168 -2.68 -15.43 -2.60
CA LYS A 168 -2.23 -16.49 -1.66
C LYS A 168 -0.82 -16.99 -1.96
N ARG A 169 -0.35 -16.77 -3.18
CA ARG A 169 0.95 -17.25 -3.64
C ARG A 169 2.09 -16.26 -3.39
N ILE A 170 1.79 -15.06 -2.88
CA ILE A 170 2.80 -14.06 -2.53
C ILE A 170 3.42 -14.37 -1.17
N HIS A 171 4.74 -14.32 -1.11
CA HIS A 171 5.47 -14.27 0.15
C HIS A 171 5.60 -12.80 0.58
N PHE A 172 4.79 -12.40 1.57
CA PHE A 172 4.79 -11.03 2.07
C PHE A 172 6.01 -10.77 2.96
N ALA A 173 6.85 -9.81 2.55
CA ALA A 173 8.01 -9.41 3.33
C ALA A 173 7.59 -8.69 4.61
N MET A 174 8.19 -9.10 5.73
CA MET A 174 8.00 -8.50 7.04
C MET A 174 9.34 -8.00 7.57
N ASN A 175 9.32 -6.97 8.38
CA ASN A 175 10.51 -6.28 8.87
C ASN A 175 10.52 -6.20 10.41
N GLY A 176 10.44 -7.37 11.06
CA GLY A 176 10.74 -7.50 12.48
C GLY A 176 12.26 -7.58 12.72
N ASN A 177 12.74 -7.17 13.89
CA ASN A 177 14.19 -7.09 14.19
C ASN A 177 14.64 -8.05 15.31
N TRP A 178 14.03 -9.25 15.37
CA TRP A 178 14.29 -10.25 16.41
C TRP A 178 15.74 -10.74 16.47
N GLN A 179 16.47 -10.71 15.36
CA GLN A 179 17.89 -11.09 15.30
C GLN A 179 18.80 -10.21 16.17
N ASN A 180 18.32 -9.01 16.54
CA ASN A 180 19.01 -8.09 17.43
C ASN A 180 18.33 -8.01 18.82
N ASP A 181 17.54 -9.03 19.19
CA ASP A 181 16.70 -9.06 20.40
C ASP A 181 15.72 -7.88 20.51
N GLU A 182 15.35 -7.29 19.37
CA GLU A 182 14.31 -6.26 19.27
C GLU A 182 12.94 -6.89 18.97
N THR A 183 11.93 -6.04 18.82
CA THR A 183 10.53 -6.47 18.66
C THR A 183 10.13 -6.64 17.19
N HIS A 184 8.87 -6.99 16.95
CA HIS A 184 8.24 -6.99 15.64
C HIS A 184 8.12 -5.59 14.99
N ILE A 185 8.54 -4.55 15.70
CA ILE A 185 8.55 -3.15 15.29
C ILE A 185 9.94 -2.58 15.54
N HIS A 186 10.43 -1.77 14.60
CA HIS A 186 11.59 -0.91 14.79
C HIS A 186 11.34 0.43 14.09
N LYS A 187 11.98 1.50 14.54
CA LYS A 187 11.80 2.83 13.97
C LYS A 187 12.68 3.02 12.74
N MET A 188 12.14 3.72 11.74
CA MET A 188 12.95 4.29 10.67
C MET A 188 13.27 5.75 11.04
N GLU A 189 14.54 6.04 11.27
CA GLU A 189 15.00 7.26 11.92
C GLU A 189 15.27 8.42 10.94
N ASN A 190 15.45 8.11 9.66
CA ASN A 190 15.81 9.09 8.64
C ASN A 190 15.21 8.79 7.26
N GLU A 191 15.25 9.79 6.39
CA GLU A 191 14.63 9.73 5.07
C GLU A 191 15.22 8.63 4.16
N GLN A 192 16.51 8.37 4.30
CA GLN A 192 17.22 7.40 3.48
C GLN A 192 16.81 5.97 3.84
N GLN A 193 16.61 5.67 5.13
CA GLN A 193 16.12 4.36 5.57
C GLN A 193 14.74 4.08 5.00
N ILE A 194 13.82 5.04 5.09
CA ILE A 194 12.47 4.94 4.56
C ILE A 194 12.47 4.75 3.05
N ALA A 195 13.25 5.55 2.32
CA ALA A 195 13.34 5.43 0.87
C ALA A 195 13.90 4.05 0.46
N LYS A 196 14.94 3.56 1.14
CA LYS A 196 15.50 2.22 0.90
C LYS A 196 14.52 1.10 1.22
N TRP A 197 13.77 1.23 2.32
CA TRP A 197 12.72 0.27 2.67
C TRP A 197 11.66 0.20 1.57
N LEU A 198 11.17 1.35 1.09
CA LEU A 198 10.20 1.40 0.00
C LEU A 198 10.77 0.80 -1.31
N GLN A 199 12.02 1.11 -1.67
CA GLN A 199 12.68 0.51 -2.83
C GLN A 199 12.81 -1.01 -2.70
N GLY A 200 13.21 -1.51 -1.53
CA GLY A 200 13.30 -2.93 -1.24
C GLY A 200 11.94 -3.62 -1.37
N MET A 201 10.90 -3.02 -0.79
CA MET A 201 9.53 -3.51 -0.87
C MET A 201 9.03 -3.56 -2.32
N LEU A 202 9.23 -2.50 -3.11
CA LEU A 202 8.84 -2.46 -4.52
C LEU A 202 9.57 -3.52 -5.35
N ASN A 203 10.86 -3.72 -5.13
CA ASN A 203 11.62 -4.76 -5.82
C ASN A 203 11.15 -6.17 -5.44
N HIS A 204 10.92 -6.41 -4.16
CA HIS A 204 10.40 -7.69 -3.68
C HIS A 204 9.04 -8.00 -4.29
N LEU A 205 8.10 -7.05 -4.21
CA LEU A 205 6.78 -7.18 -4.81
C LEU A 205 6.84 -7.38 -6.33
N ARG A 206 7.77 -6.72 -7.03
CA ARG A 206 7.96 -6.94 -8.47
C ARG A 206 8.30 -8.40 -8.77
N ILE A 207 9.17 -9.01 -7.96
CA ILE A 207 9.57 -10.42 -8.13
C ILE A 207 8.38 -11.34 -7.83
N GLU A 208 7.69 -11.15 -6.71
CA GLU A 208 6.55 -12.00 -6.32
C GLU A 208 5.38 -11.94 -7.31
N LEU A 209 5.18 -10.78 -7.95
CA LEU A 209 4.10 -10.57 -8.93
C LEU A 209 4.48 -11.02 -10.36
N ASP A 210 5.77 -11.04 -10.71
CA ASP A 210 6.26 -11.41 -12.06
C ASP A 210 6.68 -12.89 -12.16
N SER A 211 6.88 -13.56 -11.01
CA SER A 211 7.31 -14.97 -10.94
C SER A 211 6.18 -15.99 -11.15
N GLN A 212 5.07 -15.58 -11.73
CA GLN A 212 3.88 -16.40 -12.00
C GLN A 212 3.39 -16.24 -13.42
#